data_AF-A0A2T2TRI5-F1
#
_entry.id   AF-A0A2T2TRI5-F1
#
_cell.length_a   1.000
_cell.length_b   1.000
_cell.length_c   1.000
_cell.angle_alpha   90.00
_cell.angle_beta   90.00
_cell.angle_gamma   90.00
#
_symmetry.space_group_name_H-M   'P 1'
#
loop_
_entity.id
_entity.type
_entity.pdbx_description
1 polymer ?
#
loop_
_entity_poly.entity_id
_entity_poly.type
_entity_poly.pdbx_seq_one_letter_code
_entity_poly.pdbx_strand_id
1 'polypeptide(L)'
;MYKAHIHVTLRPSILDPQGKAVHQALQNLGRTAVDEVRMGKYVQIWIDETDREAAEAHAQAACEELLANPVMEDFTIELEEAPEAEAAPA
;
A
#
# COMPACT_ATOMS: atom_id res chain seq x y z
N MET A 1 10.40 18.09 -0.36
CA MET A 1 9.84 16.96 0.41
C MET A 1 8.79 16.28 -0.46
N TYR A 2 8.77 14.95 -0.42
CA TYR A 2 7.76 14.15 -1.09
C TYR A 2 7.03 13.27 -0.08
N LYS A 3 5.80 12.95 -0.41
CA LYS A 3 5.01 11.93 0.27
C LYS A 3 4.80 10.78 -0.71
N ALA A 4 5.18 9.57 -0.30
CA ALA A 4 4.93 8.38 -1.08
C ALA A 4 3.71 7.64 -0.51
N HIS A 5 2.77 7.35 -1.39
CA HIS A 5 1.57 6.57 -1.15
C HIS A 5 1.82 5.18 -1.72
N ILE A 6 1.93 4.19 -0.84
CA ILE A 6 2.37 2.84 -1.19
C ILE A 6 1.20 1.88 -0.93
N HIS A 7 0.79 1.17 -1.97
CA HIS A 7 -0.17 0.08 -1.85
C HIS A 7 0.56 -1.25 -1.93
N VAL A 8 0.50 -2.06 -0.87
CA VAL A 8 1.06 -3.41 -0.85
C VAL A 8 -0.08 -4.42 -0.90
N THR A 9 -0.08 -5.30 -1.88
CA THR A 9 -1.13 -6.30 -2.09
C THR A 9 -0.54 -7.70 -2.22
N LEU A 10 -1.25 -8.74 -1.78
CA LEU A 10 -0.77 -10.09 -2.04
C LEU A 10 -0.87 -10.40 -3.53
N ARG A 11 0.12 -11.15 -4.04
CA ARG A 11 0.10 -11.67 -5.40
C ARG A 11 -1.17 -12.48 -5.67
N PRO A 12 -1.68 -12.51 -6.91
CA PRO A 12 -2.92 -13.22 -7.25
C PRO A 12 -2.94 -14.71 -6.88
N SER A 13 -1.77 -15.36 -6.87
CA SER A 13 -1.61 -16.77 -6.51
C SER A 13 -1.61 -17.04 -5.00
N ILE A 14 -1.54 -15.99 -4.17
CA ILE A 14 -1.44 -16.10 -2.72
C ILE A 14 -2.83 -15.98 -2.09
N LEU A 15 -3.18 -17.01 -1.31
CA LEU A 15 -4.42 -17.05 -0.56
C LEU A 15 -4.48 -15.89 0.45
N ASP A 16 -5.61 -15.22 0.49
CA ASP A 16 -5.91 -14.16 1.47
C ASP A 16 -7.04 -14.58 2.42
N PRO A 17 -6.70 -15.14 3.58
CA PRO A 17 -7.69 -15.48 4.60
C PRO A 17 -8.48 -14.28 5.11
N GLN A 18 -7.88 -13.08 5.14
CA GLN A 18 -8.54 -11.88 5.65
C GLN A 18 -9.59 -11.38 4.65
N GLY A 19 -9.22 -11.25 3.37
CA GLY A 19 -10.14 -10.90 2.29
C GLY A 19 -11.30 -11.88 2.20
N LYS A 20 -11.05 -13.19 2.33
CA LYS A 20 -12.11 -14.20 2.37
C LYS A 20 -13.07 -14.00 3.55
N ALA A 21 -12.56 -13.72 4.74
CA ALA A 21 -13.41 -13.48 5.91
C ALA A 21 -14.28 -12.22 5.74
N VAL A 22 -13.71 -11.15 5.19
CA VAL A 22 -14.44 -9.90 4.91
C VAL A 22 -15.50 -10.12 3.83
N HIS A 23 -15.18 -10.83 2.75
CA HIS A 23 -16.13 -11.20 1.70
C HIS A 23 -17.32 -11.96 2.27
N GLN A 24 -17.09 -12.97 3.11
CA GLN A 24 -18.16 -13.72 3.78
C GLN A 24 -19.02 -12.81 4.67
N ALA A 25 -18.42 -11.89 5.41
CA ALA A 25 -19.16 -10.92 6.21
C ALA A 25 -20.05 -10.02 5.34
N LEU A 26 -19.55 -9.55 4.20
CA LEU A 26 -20.32 -8.74 3.24
C LEU A 26 -21.50 -9.52 2.66
N GLN A 27 -21.30 -10.80 2.30
CA GLN A 27 -22.36 -11.68 1.82
C GLN A 27 -23.46 -11.85 2.88
N ASN A 28 -23.08 -12.06 4.15
CA ASN A 28 -24.03 -12.16 5.27
C ASN A 28 -24.81 -10.86 5.52
N LEU A 29 -24.23 -9.71 5.18
CA LEU A 29 -24.90 -8.40 5.24
C LEU A 29 -25.77 -8.10 4.00
N GLY A 30 -25.93 -9.07 3.09
CA GLY A 30 -26.74 -8.94 1.87
C GLY A 30 -26.04 -8.18 0.74
N ARG A 31 -24.72 -7.97 0.81
CA ARG A 31 -23.92 -7.36 -0.26
C ARG A 31 -23.48 -8.43 -1.26
N THR A 32 -24.46 -9.09 -1.88
CA THR A 32 -24.22 -10.24 -2.77
C THR A 32 -23.56 -9.88 -4.09
N ALA A 33 -23.59 -8.61 -4.50
CA ALA A 33 -22.94 -8.12 -5.71
C ALA A 33 -21.40 -7.97 -5.58
N VAL A 34 -20.83 -8.23 -4.40
CA VAL A 34 -19.38 -8.22 -4.20
C VAL A 34 -18.85 -9.62 -4.45
N ASP A 35 -18.17 -9.82 -5.58
CA ASP A 35 -17.71 -11.14 -6.02
C ASP A 35 -16.42 -11.59 -5.32
N GLU A 36 -15.53 -10.65 -4.97
CA GLU A 36 -14.26 -10.94 -4.33
C GLU A 36 -13.82 -9.76 -3.44
N VAL A 37 -13.08 -10.06 -2.37
CA VAL A 37 -12.40 -9.05 -1.54
C VAL A 37 -10.94 -9.45 -1.39
N ARG A 38 -10.07 -8.47 -1.65
CA ARG A 38 -8.63 -8.56 -1.53
C ARG A 38 -8.19 -7.53 -0.48
N MET A 39 -7.49 -7.98 0.54
CA MET A 39 -6.90 -7.11 1.56
C MET A 39 -5.42 -6.88 1.25
N GLY A 40 -4.98 -5.67 1.58
CA GLY A 40 -3.61 -5.21 1.41
C GLY A 40 -3.30 -4.11 2.43
N LYS A 41 -2.08 -3.60 2.39
CA LYS A 41 -1.62 -2.51 3.25
C LYS A 41 -1.59 -1.23 2.42
N TYR A 42 -1.95 -0.13 3.07
CA TYR A 42 -1.69 1.21 2.56
C TYR A 42 -0.70 1.88 3.50
N VAL A 43 0.42 2.35 2.95
CA VAL A 43 1.52 2.94 3.71
C VAL A 43 1.79 4.33 3.16
N GLN A 44 1.99 5.28 4.05
CA GLN A 44 2.40 6.63 3.71
C GLN A 44 3.77 6.88 4.35
N ILE A 45 4.72 7.35 3.54
CA ILE A 45 6.03 7.76 4.03
C ILE A 45 6.33 9.18 3.56
N TRP A 46 6.97 9.95 4.44
CA TRP A 46 7.44 11.30 4.14
C TRP A 46 8.94 11.24 3.90
N ILE A 47 9.37 11.79 2.77
CA ILE A 47 10.73 11.70 2.27
C ILE A 47 11.26 13.12 2.15
N ASP A 48 12.26 13.43 2.97
CA ASP A 48 12.92 14.73 2.97
C ASP A 48 13.92 14.83 1.81
N GLU A 49 13.37 14.90 0.60
CA GLU A 49 14.14 15.04 -0.63
C GLU A 49 13.48 16.08 -1.54
N THR A 50 14.28 16.72 -2.39
CA THR A 50 13.86 17.76 -3.33
C THR A 50 13.79 17.25 -4.76
N ASP A 51 14.61 16.26 -5.09
CA ASP A 51 14.56 15.57 -6.37
C ASP A 51 13.55 14.40 -6.38
N ARG A 52 12.75 14.31 -7.45
CA ARG A 52 11.70 13.29 -7.55
C ARG A 52 12.28 11.88 -7.70
N GLU A 53 13.34 11.72 -8.47
CA GLU A 53 13.95 10.42 -8.75
C GLU A 53 14.63 9.86 -7.48
N ALA A 54 15.32 10.73 -6.73
CA ALA A 54 15.87 10.38 -5.43
C ALA A 54 14.78 10.00 -4.42
N ALA A 55 13.67 10.74 -4.38
CA ALA A 55 12.53 10.39 -3.53
C ALA A 55 11.91 9.03 -3.91
N GLU A 56 11.80 8.74 -5.20
CA GLU A 56 11.31 7.45 -5.71
C GLU A 56 12.24 6.30 -5.32
N ALA A 57 13.55 6.48 -5.45
CA ALA A 57 14.54 5.49 -5.03
C ALA A 57 14.44 5.17 -3.53
N HIS A 58 14.22 6.19 -2.69
CA HIS A 58 13.99 5.99 -1.25
C HIS A 58 12.71 5.18 -0.97
N ALA A 59 11.61 5.51 -1.63
CA ALA A 59 10.35 4.78 -1.48
C ALA A 59 10.48 3.32 -1.95
N GLN A 60 11.15 3.11 -3.09
CA GLN A 60 11.39 1.79 -3.65
C GLN A 60 12.22 0.93 -2.70
N ALA A 61 13.33 1.47 -2.18
CA ALA A 61 14.18 0.75 -1.23
C ALA A 61 13.40 0.35 0.04
N ALA A 62 12.59 1.26 0.59
CA ALA A 62 11.76 0.96 1.75
C ALA A 62 10.77 -0.19 1.48
N CYS A 63 10.19 -0.24 0.28
CA CYS A 63 9.31 -1.33 -0.14
C CYS A 63 10.03 -2.67 -0.23
N GLU A 64 11.18 -2.71 -0.89
CA GLU A 64 11.95 -3.94 -1.14
C GLU A 64 12.60 -4.50 0.13
N GLU A 65 13.06 -3.63 1.02
CA GLU A 65 13.75 -4.04 2.25
C GLU A 65 12.80 -4.44 3.38
N LEU A 66 11.60 -3.85 3.44
CA LEU A 66 10.74 -3.99 4.62
C LEU A 66 9.24 -4.04 4.35
N LEU A 67 8.69 -3.12 3.56
CA LEU A 67 7.23 -2.94 3.53
C LEU A 67 6.49 -4.06 2.77
N ALA A 68 7.15 -4.68 1.79
CA ALA A 68 6.60 -5.77 0.99
C ALA A 68 7.46 -7.03 1.11
N ASN A 69 6.81 -8.18 1.28
CA ASN A 69 7.46 -9.47 1.15
C ASN A 69 7.61 -9.83 -0.34
N PRO A 70 8.84 -9.93 -0.88
CA PRO A 70 9.08 -10.10 -2.33
C PRO A 70 8.55 -11.44 -2.90
N VAL A 71 8.29 -12.42 -2.04
CA VAL A 71 7.74 -13.73 -2.46
C VAL A 71 6.21 -13.70 -2.54
N MET A 72 5.56 -12.94 -1.66
CA MET A 72 4.11 -13.04 -1.44
C MET A 72 3.34 -11.81 -1.88
N GLU A 73 3.98 -10.64 -1.92
CA GLU A 73 3.36 -9.35 -2.10
C GLU A 73 3.95 -8.63 -3.32
N ASP A 74 3.11 -7.80 -3.93
CA ASP A 74 3.49 -6.77 -4.90
C ASP A 74 3.16 -5.41 -4.30
N PHE A 75 3.79 -4.36 -4.82
CA PHE A 75 3.50 -3.01 -4.38
C PHE A 75 3.48 -2.01 -5.54
N THR A 76 2.76 -0.90 -5.34
CA THR A 76 2.78 0.27 -6.21
C THR A 76 3.11 1.51 -5.40
N ILE A 77 3.82 2.45 -6.01
CA ILE A 77 4.25 3.69 -5.38
C ILE A 77 3.68 4.86 -6.19
N GLU A 78 3.01 5.77 -5.50
CA GLU A 78 2.60 7.07 -6.04
C GLU A 78 3.28 8.18 -5.23
N LEU A 79 3.98 9.08 -5.91
CA LEU A 79 4.66 10.21 -5.27
C LEU A 79 3.88 11.50 -5.47
N GLU A 80 3.72 12.22 -4.37
CA GLU A 80 3.13 13.55 -4.28
C GLU A 80 4.15 14.54 -3.70
N GLU A 81 4.26 15.73 -4.29
CA GLU A 81 5.01 16.83 -3.68
C GLU A 81 4.26 17.30 -2.43
N ALA A 82 4.91 17.24 -1.26
CA ALA A 82 4.28 17.61 0.00
C ALA A 82 4.89 18.93 0.52
N PRO A 83 4.07 19.92 0.88
CA PRO A 83 4.57 21.10 1.57
C PRO A 83 5.07 20.71 2.96
N GLU A 84 6.12 21.38 3.44
CA GLU A 84 6.77 21.13 4.73
C GLU A 84 5.79 21.21 5.92
N ALA A 85 4.69 21.95 5.77
CA ALA A 85 3.62 22.08 6.76
C ALA A 85 2.73 20.83 6.90
N GLU A 86 2.82 19.88 5.97
CA GLU A 86 2.08 18.61 5.96
C GLU A 86 2.97 17.43 6.40
N ALA A 87 4.05 17.73 7.13
CA ALA A 87 4.96 16.75 7.70
C ALA A 87 4.23 15.69 8.53
N ALA A 88 4.86 14.51 8.64
CA ALA A 88 4.30 13.30 9.24
C ALA A 88 3.45 13.60 10.49
N PRO A 89 2.25 12.98 10.63
CA PRO A 89 1.42 13.15 11.81
C PRO A 89 2.26 12.81 13.05
N ALA A 90 2.40 13.79 13.95
CA ALA A 90 3.20 13.71 15.17
C ALA A 90 2.76 12.59 16.12
#